data_AF-A0A673GAF2-F1
#
_entry.id   AF-A0A673GAF2-F1
#
_cell.length_a   1.000
_cell.length_b   1.000
_cell.length_c   1.000
_cell.angle_alpha   90.00
_cell.angle_beta   90.00
_cell.angle_gamma   90.00
#
_symmetry.space_group_name_H-M   'P 1'
#
loop_
_entity.id
_entity.type
_entity.pdbx_description
1 polymer ?
#
loop_
_entity_poly.entity_id
_entity_poly.type
_entity_poly.pdbx_seq_one_letter_code
_entity_poly.pdbx_strand_id
1 'polypeptide(L)'
;MHGTPGIAGERGEPGVPGAKGEPGARGPPGGSMGQSGSRLRSAFSVGLYPSKSFPPSGFPVRFDKVFYNGENHYDVVTSKFNCTYSGVYVFSYQITVRNKPLRASLVVN
;
A
#
# COMPACT_ATOMS: atom_id res chain seq x y z
N MET A 1 78.32 52.51 -44.26
CA MET A 1 78.21 51.38 -43.31
C MET A 1 76.83 51.44 -42.68
N HIS A 2 76.01 50.40 -42.79
CA HIS A 2 74.73 50.33 -42.08
C HIS A 2 74.90 49.50 -40.81
N GLY A 3 74.42 50.04 -39.69
CA GLY A 3 74.50 49.40 -38.38
C GLY A 3 73.63 48.15 -38.33
N THR A 4 74.09 47.16 -37.57
CA THR A 4 73.38 45.88 -37.40
C THR A 4 72.03 46.11 -36.71
N PRO A 5 70.96 45.44 -37.15
CA PRO A 5 69.68 45.49 -36.46
C PRO A 5 69.82 45.12 -34.98
N GLY A 6 69.10 45.84 -34.12
CA GLY A 6 69.10 45.60 -32.69
C GLY A 6 68.51 44.23 -32.34
N ILE A 7 68.91 43.69 -31.20
CA ILE A 7 68.41 42.42 -30.67
C ILE A 7 66.90 42.50 -30.41
N ALA A 8 66.18 41.45 -30.79
CA ALA A 8 64.75 41.34 -30.52
C ALA A 8 64.50 41.25 -29.00
N GLY A 9 63.48 41.95 -28.52
CA GLY A 9 63.12 41.93 -27.10
C GLY A 9 62.66 40.56 -26.62
N GLU A 10 62.82 40.31 -25.32
CA GLU A 10 62.39 39.05 -24.72
C GLU A 10 60.87 38.87 -24.79
N ARG A 11 60.44 37.62 -24.95
CA ARG A 11 59.02 37.27 -24.99
C ARG A 11 58.42 37.44 -23.59
N GLY A 12 57.29 38.13 -23.50
CA GLY A 12 56.56 38.31 -22.25
C GLY A 12 56.09 36.98 -21.62
N GLU A 13 55.87 37.00 -20.30
CA GLU A 13 55.46 35.82 -19.56
C GLU A 13 54.03 35.34 -19.92
N PRO A 14 53.77 34.03 -19.83
CA PRO A 14 52.42 33.49 -20.00
C PRO A 14 51.43 34.10 -18.99
N GLY A 15 50.19 34.33 -19.44
CA GLY A 15 49.11 34.82 -18.58
C GLY A 15 48.72 33.81 -17.48
N VAL A 16 48.11 34.32 -16.41
CA VAL A 16 47.64 33.48 -15.29
C VAL A 16 46.48 32.57 -15.70
N PRO A 17 46.40 31.33 -15.16
CA PRO A 17 45.25 30.46 -15.39
C PRO A 17 43.92 31.08 -14.92
N GLY A 18 42.85 30.80 -15.65
CA GLY A 18 41.51 31.29 -15.32
C GLY A 18 40.94 30.69 -14.03
N ALA A 19 39.94 31.37 -13.45
CA ALA A 19 39.26 30.90 -12.25
C ALA A 19 38.47 29.60 -12.49
N LYS A 20 38.34 28.78 -11.43
CA LYS A 20 37.54 27.55 -11.46
C LYS A 20 36.05 27.91 -11.59
N GLY A 21 35.33 27.16 -12.45
CA GLY A 21 33.89 27.31 -12.62
C GLY A 21 33.09 26.93 -11.36
N GLU A 22 31.87 27.45 -11.27
CA GLU A 22 30.98 27.21 -10.12
C GLU A 22 30.48 25.75 -10.06
N PRO A 23 30.18 25.24 -8.86
CA PRO A 23 29.53 23.94 -8.70
C PRO A 23 28.18 23.87 -9.45
N GLY A 24 27.89 22.72 -10.05
CA GLY A 24 26.61 22.49 -10.72
C GLY A 24 25.42 22.50 -9.75
N ALA A 25 24.23 22.77 -10.29
CA ALA A 25 23.00 22.80 -9.50
C ALA A 25 22.70 21.44 -8.83
N ARG A 26 22.13 21.50 -7.62
CA ARG A 26 21.66 20.32 -6.90
C ARG A 26 20.56 19.62 -7.71
N GLY A 27 20.68 18.30 -7.89
CA GLY A 27 19.65 17.49 -8.53
C GLY A 27 18.30 17.53 -7.79
N PRO A 28 17.20 17.17 -8.44
CA PRO A 28 15.88 17.18 -7.83
C PRO A 28 15.81 16.26 -6.60
N PRO A 29 14.97 16.58 -5.60
CA PRO A 29 14.73 15.69 -4.47
C PRO A 29 14.28 14.31 -4.95
N GLY A 30 14.85 13.24 -4.37
CA GLY A 30 14.39 11.87 -4.61
C GLY A 30 12.90 11.73 -4.27
N GLY A 31 12.18 10.93 -5.06
CA GLY A 31 10.74 10.72 -4.91
C GLY A 31 10.34 10.37 -3.47
N SER A 32 9.19 10.89 -3.04
CA SER A 32 8.66 10.70 -1.70
C SER A 32 8.59 9.22 -1.33
N MET A 33 9.49 8.78 -0.47
CA MET A 33 9.34 7.51 0.24
C MET A 33 8.09 7.61 1.13
N GLY A 34 7.06 6.84 0.76
CA GLY A 34 5.88 6.64 1.59
C GLY A 34 4.81 7.72 1.43
N GLN A 35 4.22 7.84 0.23
CA GLN A 35 2.79 8.13 0.22
C GLN A 35 2.12 7.01 1.02
N SER A 36 1.58 7.36 2.18
CA SER A 36 0.54 6.59 2.85
C SER A 36 -0.68 6.56 1.94
N GLY A 37 -0.57 5.83 0.83
CA GLY A 37 -1.71 5.44 0.01
C GLY A 37 -2.66 4.68 0.93
N SER A 38 -3.94 5.03 0.86
CA SER A 38 -5.03 4.33 1.54
C SER A 38 -4.74 2.84 1.51
N ARG A 39 -4.37 2.24 2.66
CA ARG A 39 -4.19 0.80 2.74
C ARG A 39 -5.52 0.18 2.35
N LEU A 40 -5.52 -0.64 1.30
CA LEU A 40 -6.68 -1.43 0.92
C LEU A 40 -7.08 -2.27 2.13
N ARG A 41 -8.23 -1.97 2.72
CA ARG A 41 -8.80 -2.65 3.87
C ARG A 41 -10.10 -3.31 3.46
N SER A 42 -10.31 -4.52 3.91
CA SER A 42 -11.54 -5.26 3.67
C SER A 42 -11.63 -6.35 4.71
N ALA A 43 -12.35 -6.10 5.79
CA ALA A 43 -12.55 -7.09 6.84
C ALA A 43 -13.95 -6.97 7.43
N PHE A 44 -14.41 -8.07 8.02
CA PHE A 44 -15.66 -8.12 8.77
C PHE A 44 -15.50 -9.07 9.95
N SER A 45 -16.29 -8.86 10.98
CA SER A 45 -16.44 -9.77 12.10
C SER A 45 -17.89 -9.73 12.56
N VAL A 46 -18.54 -10.89 12.54
CA VAL A 46 -19.96 -11.04 12.82
C VAL A 46 -20.20 -12.27 13.69
N GLY A 47 -21.36 -12.30 14.35
CA GLY A 47 -21.76 -13.39 15.21
C GLY A 47 -23.28 -13.55 15.27
N LEU A 48 -23.70 -14.56 16.01
CA LEU A 48 -25.10 -14.77 16.35
C LEU A 48 -25.37 -14.28 17.77
N TYR A 49 -26.51 -13.65 18.00
CA TYR A 49 -27.02 -13.53 19.36
C TYR A 49 -27.36 -14.91 19.93
N PRO A 50 -27.10 -15.17 21.23
CA PRO A 50 -27.39 -16.47 21.85
C PRO A 50 -28.85 -16.93 21.68
N SER A 51 -29.79 -15.98 21.61
CA SER A 51 -31.21 -16.24 21.39
C SER A 51 -31.56 -16.75 19.98
N LYS A 52 -30.65 -16.64 19.00
CA LYS A 52 -30.85 -17.07 17.61
C LYS A 52 -29.88 -18.18 17.16
N SER A 53 -29.44 -19.02 18.10
CA SER A 53 -28.40 -20.04 17.90
C SER A 53 -28.79 -21.25 17.00
N PHE A 54 -29.96 -21.24 16.36
CA PHE A 54 -30.45 -22.34 15.51
C PHE A 54 -30.76 -21.86 14.09
N PRO A 55 -29.74 -21.61 13.26
CA PRO A 55 -29.97 -21.26 11.85
C PRO A 55 -30.65 -22.43 11.13
N PRO A 56 -31.59 -22.15 10.20
CA PRO A 56 -32.24 -23.19 9.41
C PRO A 56 -31.22 -23.93 8.54
N SER A 57 -31.36 -25.27 8.47
CA SER A 57 -30.49 -26.12 7.66
C SER A 57 -30.65 -25.82 6.17
N GLY A 58 -29.55 -25.88 5.42
CA GLY A 58 -29.53 -25.67 3.97
C GLY A 58 -29.52 -24.21 3.50
N PHE A 59 -29.60 -23.25 4.43
CA PHE A 59 -29.52 -21.83 4.12
C PHE A 59 -28.25 -21.19 4.72
N PRO A 60 -27.76 -20.06 4.16
CA PRO A 60 -26.67 -19.30 4.78
C PRO A 60 -27.01 -18.93 6.23
N VAL A 61 -26.00 -19.03 7.10
CA VAL A 61 -26.13 -18.62 8.50
C VAL A 61 -26.32 -17.11 8.55
N ARG A 62 -27.46 -16.68 9.10
CA ARG A 62 -27.78 -15.25 9.23
C ARG A 62 -27.18 -14.66 10.49
N PHE A 63 -25.96 -14.13 10.38
CA PHE A 63 -25.30 -13.44 11.49
C PHE A 63 -25.96 -12.09 11.73
N ASP A 64 -26.49 -11.89 12.94
CA ASP A 64 -27.28 -10.73 13.32
C ASP A 64 -26.57 -9.80 14.32
N LYS A 65 -25.33 -10.13 14.69
CA LYS A 65 -24.47 -9.30 15.51
C LYS A 65 -23.25 -8.87 14.70
N VAL A 66 -23.07 -7.57 14.50
CA VAL A 66 -21.88 -7.02 13.83
C VAL A 66 -20.89 -6.55 14.89
N PHE A 67 -19.70 -7.16 14.91
CA PHE A 67 -18.57 -6.68 15.72
C PHE A 67 -17.73 -5.67 14.93
N TYR A 68 -17.55 -5.92 13.63
CA TYR A 68 -16.82 -5.05 12.73
C TYR A 68 -17.32 -5.22 11.29
N ASN A 69 -17.55 -4.10 10.58
CA ASN A 69 -17.87 -4.08 9.15
C ASN A 69 -17.54 -2.69 8.57
N GLY A 70 -16.33 -2.17 8.82
CA GLY A 70 -16.00 -0.77 8.55
C GLY A 70 -16.15 -0.35 7.09
N GLU A 71 -15.83 -1.27 6.18
CA GLU A 71 -15.90 -1.05 4.74
C GLU A 71 -17.24 -1.49 4.12
N ASN A 72 -18.16 -2.03 4.92
CA ASN A 72 -19.46 -2.54 4.47
C ASN A 72 -19.37 -3.59 3.35
N HIS A 73 -18.27 -4.34 3.30
CA HIS A 73 -18.11 -5.45 2.34
C HIS A 73 -18.87 -6.71 2.78
N TYR A 74 -19.27 -6.82 4.04
CA TYR A 74 -20.22 -7.84 4.47
C TYR A 74 -21.65 -7.30 4.36
N ASP A 75 -22.47 -7.94 3.54
CA ASP A 75 -23.90 -7.66 3.42
C ASP A 75 -24.66 -8.38 4.53
N VAL A 76 -25.20 -7.60 5.47
CA VAL A 76 -25.95 -8.08 6.63
C VAL A 76 -27.31 -8.70 6.26
N VAL A 77 -27.91 -8.29 5.13
CA VAL A 77 -29.21 -8.79 4.68
C VAL A 77 -29.05 -10.17 4.06
N THR A 78 -28.07 -10.34 3.18
CA THR A 78 -27.81 -11.63 2.52
C THR A 78 -26.88 -12.54 3.31
N SER A 79 -26.22 -12.00 4.35
CA SER A 79 -25.19 -12.68 5.14
C SER A 79 -24.03 -13.23 4.31
N LYS A 80 -23.58 -12.40 3.36
CA LYS A 80 -22.50 -12.73 2.42
C LYS A 80 -21.40 -11.68 2.50
N PHE A 81 -20.17 -12.16 2.44
CA PHE A 81 -19.03 -11.29 2.21
C PHE A 81 -18.85 -11.05 0.70
N ASN A 82 -18.77 -9.79 0.31
CA ASN A 82 -18.50 -9.35 -1.04
C ASN A 82 -16.99 -9.10 -1.21
N CYS A 83 -16.35 -9.89 -2.07
CA CYS A 83 -14.95 -9.73 -2.42
C CYS A 83 -14.75 -8.48 -3.28
N THR A 84 -14.55 -7.34 -2.63
CA THR A 84 -14.43 -6.03 -3.31
C THR A 84 -13.04 -5.81 -3.91
N TYR A 85 -12.01 -6.44 -3.34
CA TYR A 85 -10.64 -6.34 -3.82
C TYR A 85 -10.09 -7.72 -4.14
N SER A 86 -9.41 -7.88 -5.27
CA SER A 86 -8.73 -9.14 -5.59
C SER A 86 -7.58 -9.38 -4.60
N GLY A 87 -7.49 -10.59 -4.07
CA GLY A 87 -6.43 -10.94 -3.14
C GLY A 87 -6.67 -12.24 -2.39
N VAL A 88 -5.80 -12.50 -1.41
CA VAL A 88 -5.90 -13.66 -0.52
C VAL A 88 -6.60 -13.23 0.76
N TYR A 89 -7.65 -13.95 1.13
CA TYR A 89 -8.45 -13.68 2.32
C TYR A 89 -8.31 -14.83 3.32
N VAL A 90 -8.35 -14.49 4.62
CA VAL A 90 -8.40 -15.46 5.71
C VAL A 90 -9.77 -15.40 6.35
N PHE A 91 -10.47 -16.54 6.37
CA PHE A 91 -11.73 -16.70 7.06
C PHE A 91 -11.53 -17.59 8.27
N SER A 92 -12.00 -17.14 9.43
CA SER A 92 -12.00 -17.90 10.67
C SER A 92 -13.38 -17.85 11.29
N TYR A 93 -13.84 -18.97 11.83
CA TYR A 93 -15.14 -19.07 12.50
C TYR A 93 -15.03 -19.92 13.75
N GLN A 94 -15.77 -19.53 14.78
CA GLN A 94 -15.92 -20.25 16.03
C GLN A 94 -17.40 -20.59 16.21
N ILE A 95 -17.71 -21.87 16.36
CA ILE A 95 -19.09 -22.33 16.51
C ILE A 95 -19.22 -23.16 17.77
N THR A 96 -20.15 -22.76 18.63
CA THR A 96 -20.51 -23.50 19.84
C THR A 96 -21.64 -24.47 19.53
N VAL A 97 -21.39 -25.77 19.69
CA VAL A 97 -22.39 -26.81 19.45
C VAL A 97 -22.99 -27.26 20.78
N ARG A 98 -24.33 -27.23 20.89
CA ARG A 98 -25.08 -27.75 22.04
C ARG A 98 -26.26 -28.59 21.57
N ASN A 99 -26.48 -29.74 22.20
CA ASN A 99 -27.61 -30.67 22.04
C ASN A 99 -27.76 -31.38 20.68
N LYS A 100 -27.35 -30.79 19.55
CA LYS A 100 -27.50 -31.39 18.22
C LYS A 100 -26.20 -31.35 17.42
N PRO A 101 -25.88 -32.39 16.64
CA PRO A 101 -24.71 -32.37 15.77
C PRO A 101 -24.86 -31.25 14.72
N LEU A 102 -23.75 -30.60 14.39
CA LEU A 102 -23.70 -29.52 13.41
C LEU A 102 -22.72 -29.89 12.30
N ARG A 103 -23.14 -29.66 11.05
CA ARG A 103 -22.26 -29.60 9.89
C ARG A 103 -22.33 -28.21 9.30
N ALA A 104 -21.19 -27.54 9.22
CA ALA A 104 -21.06 -26.23 8.60
C ALA A 104 -20.05 -26.31 7.46
N SER A 105 -20.29 -25.54 6.41
CA SER A 105 -19.39 -25.40 5.27
C SER A 105 -19.18 -23.92 4.99
N LEU A 106 -17.93 -23.52 4.77
CA LEU A 106 -17.60 -22.26 4.14
C LEU A 106 -17.76 -22.44 2.63
N VAL A 107 -18.58 -21.62 2.00
CA VAL A 107 -18.87 -21.69 0.56
C VAL A 107 -18.38 -20.43 -0.12
N VAL A 108 -17.69 -20.60 -1.24
CA VAL A 108 -17.31 -19.54 -2.17
C VAL A 108 -18.11 -19.78 -3.45
N ASN A 109 -18.75 -18.74 -3.96
CA ASN A 109 -19.45 -18.78 -5.24
C ASN A 109 -18.49 -18.57 -6.40
#